data_AF-A0A349DFB9-F1
#
_entry.id   AF-A0A349DFB9-F1
#
_cell.length_a   1.000
_cell.length_b   1.000
_cell.length_c   1.000
_cell.angle_alpha   90.00
_cell.angle_beta   90.00
_cell.angle_gamma   90.00
#
_symmetry.space_group_name_H-M   'P 1'
#
loop_
_entity.id
_entity.type
_entity.pdbx_description
1 polymer ?
#
loop_
_entity_poly.entity_id
_entity_poly.type
_entity_poly.pdbx_seq_one_letter_code
_entity_poly.pdbx_strand_id
1 'polypeptide(L)'
;MSYDLDFWKYKEGTYLNNQVVYEQCSNEQIVDGLETIPIDLILADIKTEFAAWKMEESNLDYENPSGKGAFHISHTTQFVRFDCYGMEGGDMNRIIDIMNKYDCPLYDPQVPQRYDGIQ
;
A
#
# COMPACT_ATOMS: atom_id res chain seq x y z
N MET A 1 -13.77 -3.36 10.49
CA MET A 1 -12.58 -4.16 10.15
C MET A 1 -12.12 -3.62 8.81
N SER A 2 -10.87 -3.15 8.71
CA SER A 2 -10.27 -2.72 7.45
C SER A 2 -9.91 -3.94 6.59
N TYR A 3 -9.70 -3.70 5.31
CA TYR A 3 -8.94 -4.58 4.43
C TYR A 3 -7.60 -3.90 4.17
N ASP A 4 -6.49 -4.58 4.38
CA ASP A 4 -5.17 -3.96 4.35
C ASP A 4 -4.47 -4.33 3.04
N LEU A 5 -3.89 -3.33 2.37
CA LEU A 5 -3.09 -3.52 1.16
C LEU A 5 -1.66 -3.06 1.45
N ASP A 6 -0.72 -4.01 1.46
CA ASP A 6 0.65 -3.78 1.89
C ASP A 6 1.63 -3.88 0.72
N PHE A 7 2.58 -2.95 0.65
CA PHE A 7 3.44 -2.81 -0.52
C PHE A 7 4.90 -2.56 -0.14
N TRP A 8 5.79 -3.33 -0.76
CA TRP A 8 7.24 -3.15 -0.67
C TRP A 8 7.94 -3.75 -1.89
N LYS A 9 9.20 -3.36 -2.08
CA LYS A 9 10.07 -3.87 -3.14
C LYS A 9 11.32 -4.51 -2.56
N TYR A 10 11.66 -5.71 -3.02
CA TYR A 10 12.91 -6.38 -2.65
C TYR A 10 14.07 -5.84 -3.47
N LYS A 11 15.25 -5.77 -2.84
CA LYS A 11 16.53 -5.56 -3.55
C LYS A 11 16.79 -6.75 -4.47
N GLU A 12 17.46 -6.47 -5.58
CA GLU A 12 17.88 -7.50 -6.53
C GLU A 12 18.59 -8.69 -5.82
N GLY A 13 18.20 -9.91 -6.18
CA GLY A 13 18.75 -11.14 -5.61
C GLY A 13 18.27 -11.48 -4.20
N THR A 14 17.35 -10.71 -3.62
CA THR A 14 16.78 -10.97 -2.29
C THR A 14 15.32 -11.41 -2.40
N TYR A 15 14.95 -12.43 -1.63
CA TYR A 15 13.56 -12.81 -1.43
C TYR A 15 13.41 -13.37 -0.01
N LEU A 16 12.58 -12.74 0.80
CA LEU A 16 12.42 -13.07 2.21
C LEU A 16 11.06 -13.72 2.45
N ASN A 17 10.82 -14.17 3.68
CA ASN A 17 9.49 -14.61 4.08
C ASN A 17 8.55 -13.39 4.14
N ASN A 18 7.55 -13.35 3.25
CA ASN A 18 6.65 -12.21 3.10
C ASN A 18 5.87 -11.88 4.39
N GLN A 19 5.43 -12.90 5.14
CA GLN A 19 4.73 -12.69 6.42
C GLN A 19 5.64 -12.01 7.44
N VAL A 20 6.90 -12.44 7.56
CA VAL A 20 7.88 -11.83 8.47
C VAL A 20 8.19 -10.39 8.05
N VAL A 21 8.34 -10.13 6.75
CA VAL A 21 8.56 -8.77 6.23
C VAL A 21 7.39 -7.86 6.57
N TYR A 22 6.16 -8.31 6.30
CA TYR A 22 4.94 -7.58 6.64
C TYR A 22 4.88 -7.23 8.14
N GLU A 23 5.15 -8.20 9.02
CA GLU A 23 5.15 -7.99 10.48
C GLU A 23 6.21 -6.98 10.91
N GLN A 24 7.43 -7.06 10.35
CA GLN A 24 8.51 -6.13 10.67
C GLN A 24 8.18 -4.71 10.19
N CYS A 25 7.72 -4.55 8.94
CA CYS A 25 7.33 -3.26 8.37
C CYS A 25 6.15 -2.63 9.13
N SER A 26 5.16 -3.44 9.54
CA SER A 26 4.02 -2.98 10.34
C SER A 26 4.43 -2.49 11.74
N ASN A 27 5.58 -2.94 12.24
CA ASN A 27 6.20 -2.45 13.48
C ASN A 27 7.23 -1.33 13.22
N GLU A 28 7.18 -0.69 12.05
CA GLU A 28 8.07 0.40 11.62
C GLU A 28 9.57 0.02 11.61
N GLN A 29 9.88 -1.28 11.49
CA GLN A 29 11.25 -1.76 11.43
C GLN A 29 11.81 -1.67 10.02
N ILE A 30 13.08 -1.29 9.91
CA ILE A 30 13.85 -1.35 8.67
C ILE A 30 14.22 -2.81 8.39
N VAL A 31 13.91 -3.29 7.19
CA VAL A 31 14.14 -4.67 6.80
C VAL A 31 15.30 -4.75 5.81
N ASP A 32 16.35 -5.46 6.21
CA ASP A 32 17.49 -5.75 5.34
C ASP A 32 17.04 -6.63 4.18
N GLY A 33 17.05 -6.05 2.98
CA GLY A 33 16.56 -6.71 1.76
C GLY A 33 15.47 -5.94 1.05
N LEU A 34 14.92 -4.88 1.65
CA LEU A 34 13.97 -3.98 1.01
C LEU A 34 14.64 -2.75 0.38
N GLU A 35 14.16 -2.35 -0.78
CA GLU A 35 14.53 -1.09 -1.43
C GLU A 35 13.81 0.08 -0.76
N THR A 36 14.41 1.27 -0.85
CA THR A 36 13.69 2.51 -0.57
C THR A 36 12.77 2.82 -1.74
N ILE A 37 11.52 3.18 -1.46
CA ILE A 37 10.51 3.50 -2.47
C ILE A 37 10.22 5.01 -2.48
N PRO A 38 9.84 5.59 -3.62
CA PRO A 38 9.67 7.04 -3.75
C PRO A 38 8.31 7.50 -3.19
N ILE A 39 8.21 7.52 -1.86
CA ILE A 39 6.97 7.85 -1.13
C ILE A 39 6.32 9.14 -1.61
N ASP A 40 7.08 10.21 -1.78
CA ASP A 40 6.53 11.50 -2.19
C ASP A 40 5.83 11.44 -3.56
N LEU A 41 6.37 10.63 -4.50
CA LEU A 41 5.76 10.42 -5.82
C LEU A 41 4.52 9.54 -5.71
N ILE A 42 4.57 8.48 -4.90
CA ILE A 42 3.43 7.59 -4.63
C ILE A 42 2.26 8.40 -4.04
N LEU A 43 2.52 9.23 -3.02
CA LEU A 43 1.49 10.06 -2.39
C LEU A 43 0.92 11.09 -3.37
N ALA A 44 1.75 11.67 -4.25
CA ALA A 44 1.28 12.59 -5.29
C ALA A 44 0.37 11.91 -6.33
N ASP A 45 0.70 10.68 -6.73
CA ASP A 45 -0.11 9.89 -7.65
C ASP A 45 -1.43 9.45 -7.01
N ILE A 46 -1.41 9.02 -5.74
CA ILE A 46 -2.62 8.68 -4.98
C ILE A 46 -3.53 9.90 -4.87
N LYS A 47 -2.98 11.06 -4.52
CA LYS A 47 -3.74 12.31 -4.46
C LYS A 47 -4.37 12.67 -5.80
N THR A 48 -3.67 12.41 -6.91
CA THR A 48 -4.16 12.69 -8.27
C THR A 48 -5.28 11.72 -8.66
N GLU A 49 -5.09 10.43 -8.41
CA GLU A 49 -6.07 9.38 -8.72
C GLU A 49 -7.35 9.54 -7.88
N PHE A 50 -7.20 9.84 -6.60
CA PHE A 50 -8.31 10.03 -5.66
C PHE A 50 -8.69 11.50 -5.48
N ALA A 51 -8.42 12.36 -6.47
CA ALA A 51 -8.72 13.80 -6.39
C ALA A 51 -10.21 14.13 -6.20
N ALA A 52 -11.11 13.21 -6.55
CA ALA A 52 -12.55 13.33 -6.31
C ALA A 52 -12.97 12.93 -4.89
N TRP A 53 -12.08 12.30 -4.12
CA TRP A 53 -12.32 11.91 -2.74
C TRP A 53 -11.94 13.07 -1.82
N LYS A 54 -12.63 13.16 -0.69
CA LYS A 54 -12.33 14.16 0.33
C LYS A 54 -11.07 13.72 1.07
N MET A 55 -10.02 14.52 0.96
CA MET A 55 -8.79 14.34 1.73
C MET A 55 -8.90 15.16 3.02
N GLU A 56 -8.67 14.54 4.18
CA GLU A 56 -8.66 15.23 5.47
C GLU A 56 -7.33 15.97 5.72
N GLU A 57 -7.25 16.72 6.82
CA GLU A 57 -6.10 17.59 7.15
C GLU A 57 -4.74 16.85 7.20
N SER A 58 -4.75 15.56 7.49
CA SER A 58 -3.53 14.72 7.56
C SER A 58 -2.89 14.48 6.18
N ASN A 59 -3.61 14.70 5.08
CA ASN A 59 -3.27 14.26 3.71
C ASN A 59 -3.07 12.74 3.52
N LEU A 60 -3.34 11.95 4.58
CA LEU A 60 -3.20 10.49 4.57
C LEU A 60 -4.55 9.78 4.72
N ASP A 61 -5.60 10.53 5.08
CA ASP A 61 -6.96 10.02 5.20
C ASP A 61 -7.82 10.52 4.04
N TYR A 62 -8.50 9.59 3.38
CA TYR A 62 -9.36 9.83 2.22
C TYR A 62 -10.74 9.22 2.46
N GLU A 63 -11.80 9.95 2.17
CA GLU A 63 -13.19 9.48 2.25
C GLU A 63 -13.93 9.77 0.94
N ASN A 64 -14.69 8.81 0.43
CA ASN A 64 -15.50 9.00 -0.77
C ASN A 64 -16.76 9.81 -0.44
N PRO A 65 -16.88 11.08 -0.88
CA PRO A 65 -18.01 11.93 -0.52
C PRO A 65 -19.33 11.53 -1.21
N SER A 66 -19.24 10.71 -2.28
CA SER A 66 -20.38 10.35 -3.13
C SER A 66 -20.82 8.89 -2.95
N GLY A 67 -20.22 8.17 -2.00
CA GLY A 67 -20.43 6.73 -1.87
C GLY A 67 -19.95 6.17 -0.54
N LYS A 68 -19.62 4.88 -0.55
CA LYS A 68 -18.93 4.20 0.54
C LYS A 68 -17.44 4.15 0.22
N GLY A 69 -16.63 3.97 1.25
CA GLY A 69 -15.20 3.83 1.09
C GLY A 69 -14.44 4.97 1.76
N ALA A 70 -13.46 4.59 2.56
CA ALA A 70 -12.41 5.46 3.04
C ALA A 70 -11.12 4.65 3.08
N PHE A 71 -9.97 5.33 3.07
CA PHE A 71 -8.71 4.67 3.38
C PHE A 71 -7.77 5.60 4.14
N HIS A 72 -6.92 4.98 4.94
CA HIS A 72 -5.78 5.62 5.59
C HIS A 72 -4.48 5.10 4.99
N ILE A 73 -3.50 5.99 4.78
CA ILE A 73 -2.17 5.63 4.30
C ILE A 73 -1.18 5.69 5.48
N SER A 74 -0.51 4.59 5.73
CA SER A 74 0.67 4.54 6.60
C SER A 74 1.90 4.15 5.79
N HIS A 75 3.07 4.71 6.11
CA HIS A 75 4.27 4.44 5.33
C HIS A 75 5.57 4.64 6.11
N THR A 76 6.62 3.97 5.64
CA THR A 76 8.03 4.25 5.96
C THR A 76 8.76 4.60 4.66
N THR A 77 10.09 4.63 4.65
CA THR A 77 10.86 4.79 3.40
C THR A 77 10.91 3.52 2.55
N GLN A 78 10.47 2.36 3.07
CA GLN A 78 10.57 1.05 2.39
C GLN A 78 9.21 0.36 2.21
N PHE A 79 8.14 0.92 2.78
CA PHE A 79 6.86 0.26 2.91
C PHE A 79 5.71 1.27 2.86
N VAL A 80 4.61 0.90 2.20
CA VAL A 80 3.33 1.63 2.25
C VAL A 80 2.22 0.63 2.53
N ARG A 81 1.32 0.98 3.44
CA ARG A 81 0.08 0.24 3.71
C ARG A 81 -1.12 1.16 3.57
N PHE A 82 -2.16 0.62 2.96
CA PHE A 82 -3.47 1.26 2.86
C PHE A 82 -4.46 0.47 3.71
N ASP A 83 -5.01 1.11 4.73
CA ASP A 83 -6.08 0.55 5.56
C ASP A 83 -7.42 0.93 4.90
N CYS A 84 -8.03 0.01 4.15
CA CYS A 84 -9.24 0.26 3.36
C CYS A 84 -10.52 -0.04 4.15
N TYR A 85 -11.44 0.92 4.24
CA TYR A 85 -12.68 0.83 5.01
C TYR A 85 -13.90 0.87 4.09
N GLY A 86 -14.54 -0.28 3.88
CA GLY A 86 -15.78 -0.37 3.09
C GLY A 86 -15.62 0.02 1.62
N MET A 87 -14.39 -0.05 1.10
CA MET A 87 -14.06 0.17 -0.31
C MET A 87 -14.52 -1.01 -1.17
N GLU A 88 -14.90 -0.73 -2.40
CA GLU A 88 -15.17 -1.76 -3.39
C GLU A 88 -13.86 -2.25 -4.02
N GLY A 89 -13.86 -3.47 -4.57
CA GLY A 89 -12.67 -4.05 -5.21
C GLY A 89 -12.12 -3.19 -6.36
N GLY A 90 -12.99 -2.47 -7.07
CA GLY A 90 -12.57 -1.52 -8.10
C GLY A 90 -11.75 -0.35 -7.55
N ASP A 91 -12.10 0.18 -6.37
CA ASP A 91 -11.33 1.26 -5.75
C ASP A 91 -9.98 0.76 -5.21
N MET A 92 -9.96 -0.44 -4.62
CA MET A 92 -8.71 -1.08 -4.18
C MET A 92 -7.78 -1.38 -5.36
N ASN A 93 -8.32 -1.82 -6.49
CA ASN A 93 -7.53 -2.04 -7.71
C ASN A 93 -6.85 -0.75 -8.21
N ARG A 94 -7.46 0.42 -8.03
CA ARG A 94 -6.84 1.70 -8.41
C ARG A 94 -5.60 2.00 -7.57
N ILE A 95 -5.60 1.65 -6.28
CA ILE A 95 -4.41 1.72 -5.41
C ILE A 95 -3.34 0.76 -5.93
N ILE A 96 -3.72 -0.50 -6.18
CA ILE A 96 -2.81 -1.54 -6.69
C ILE A 96 -2.18 -1.13 -8.02
N ASP A 97 -2.96 -0.55 -8.94
CA ASP A 97 -2.48 -0.06 -10.24
C ASP A 97 -1.45 1.07 -10.08
N ILE A 98 -1.60 1.94 -9.09
CA ILE A 98 -0.56 2.94 -8.77
C ILE A 98 0.69 2.25 -8.27
N MET A 99 0.59 1.36 -7.29
CA MET A 99 1.76 0.71 -6.68
C MET A 99 2.52 -0.16 -7.70
N ASN A 100 1.81 -0.76 -8.65
CA ASN A 100 2.40 -1.47 -9.78
C ASN A 100 3.29 -0.58 -10.67
N LYS A 101 2.99 0.72 -10.82
CA LYS A 101 3.86 1.67 -11.55
C LYS A 101 5.24 1.82 -10.91
N TYR A 102 5.35 1.52 -9.61
CA TYR A 102 6.56 1.61 -8.81
C TYR A 102 7.20 0.22 -8.57
N ASP A 103 6.78 -0.82 -9.30
CA ASP A 103 7.19 -2.21 -9.09
C ASP A 103 7.01 -2.68 -7.63
N CYS A 104 5.97 -2.18 -6.95
CA CYS A 104 5.64 -2.55 -5.58
C CYS A 104 4.44 -3.49 -5.63
N PRO A 105 4.65 -4.82 -5.71
CA PRO A 105 3.55 -5.78 -5.77
C PRO A 105 2.79 -5.83 -4.44
N LEU A 106 1.50 -6.13 -4.53
CA LEU A 106 0.63 -6.30 -3.38
C LEU A 106 1.07 -7.49 -2.53
N TYR A 107 1.08 -7.29 -1.22
CA TYR A 107 0.90 -8.34 -0.23
C TYR A 107 -0.45 -8.15 0.44
N ASP A 108 -1.22 -9.24 0.50
CA ASP A 108 -2.52 -9.30 1.16
C ASP A 108 -2.35 -10.10 2.46
N PRO A 109 -2.41 -9.47 3.64
CA PRO A 109 -2.26 -10.19 4.91
C PRO A 109 -3.56 -10.90 5.32
N GLN A 110 -4.71 -10.59 4.71
CA GLN A 110 -5.96 -11.32 4.98
C GLN A 110 -5.93 -12.72 4.35
N VAL A 111 -5.26 -12.83 3.21
CA VAL A 111 -4.91 -14.11 2.57
C VAL A 111 -3.40 -14.09 2.36
N PRO A 112 -2.56 -14.45 3.36
CA PRO A 112 -1.10 -14.23 3.43
C PRO A 112 -0.31 -14.55 2.14
N GLN A 113 -0.44 -13.67 1.14
CA GLN A 113 -0.12 -13.94 -0.25
C GLN A 113 0.45 -12.68 -0.86
N ARG A 114 1.58 -12.87 -1.55
CA ARG A 114 2.20 -11.85 -2.37
C ARG A 114 1.83 -12.07 -3.83
N TYR A 115 1.52 -10.98 -4.52
CA TYR A 115 1.11 -10.96 -5.93
C TYR A 115 2.23 -10.38 -6.79
N ASP A 116 3.41 -10.99 -6.74
CA ASP A 116 4.61 -10.56 -7.46
C ASP A 116 4.96 -11.44 -8.67
N GLY A 117 4.11 -12.44 -8.98
CA GLY A 117 4.31 -13.37 -10.09
C GLY A 117 5.42 -14.40 -9.84
N ILE A 118 6.00 -14.43 -8.65
CA ILE A 118 7.00 -15.41 -8.23
C ILE A 118 6.25 -16.48 -7.40
N GLN A 119 6.13 -17.69 -7.97
CA GLN A 119 5.57 -18.86 -7.28
C GLN A 119 6.66 -19.78 -6.77
#